data_AF-A0A931QKU9-F1
#
_entry.id   AF-A0A931QKU9-F1
#
_cell.length_a   1.000
_cell.length_b   1.000
_cell.length_c   1.000
_cell.angle_alpha   90.00
_cell.angle_beta   90.00
_cell.angle_gamma   90.00
#
_symmetry.space_group_name_H-M   'P 1'
#
loop_
_entity.id
_entity.type
_entity.pdbx_description
1 polymer ?
#
loop_
_entity_poly.entity_id
_entity_poly.type
_entity_poly.pdbx_seq_one_letter_code
_entity_poly.pdbx_strand_id
1 'polypeptide(L)'
;MDKPGAETTKPAGRWKQGIWIVSILAVCALLRLYILSVDAMPMLYGDSGTYLHMARVLAPNWDRPIGYSLFLAAVFAVTDKLQAVSVAQALLGVATTYLWYRLALERIGRAGAVAVALLVGLNLQAVVMEHYLLSEAFSVFLVSVFFYLLWRWHREPHWILSALAAVATVALGLTRTAFLIVLLLPPAVWVLTWRQGKAAIGRVVRQAVLFAGIVGFLLGGYALWMGSYFGPARITLFDGWALYQLVGKWTDCSGEKNRVTDALCRAGNPADNSRQQWKDIIWDPAGPALFLLRENNGSHAKTNDDLRRAALEIIWADPARYLKKVGRNVVQMATGGDFYWTRVSSESTAMQSGVQDELQRRFGGRPETIGYR
;
A
#
# COMPACT_ATOMS: atom_id res chain seq x y z
N MET A 1 -58.78 -33.31 11.73
CA MET A 1 -57.81 -32.84 10.72
C MET A 1 -56.86 -31.89 11.43
N ASP A 2 -55.80 -32.45 12.02
CA ASP A 2 -54.78 -31.72 12.74
C ASP A 2 -53.82 -31.04 11.77
N LYS A 3 -53.57 -29.74 11.97
CA LYS A 3 -52.51 -29.01 11.29
C LYS A 3 -51.20 -29.23 12.08
N PRO A 4 -50.12 -29.72 11.46
CA PRO A 4 -48.83 -29.84 12.14
C PRO A 4 -48.29 -28.45 12.48
N GLY A 5 -47.94 -28.27 13.75
CA GLY A 5 -47.38 -27.05 14.31
C GLY A 5 -46.04 -26.69 13.67
N ALA A 6 -45.90 -25.43 13.26
CA ALA A 6 -44.64 -24.86 12.85
C ALA A 6 -43.70 -24.77 14.06
N GLU A 7 -42.71 -25.65 14.13
CA GLU A 7 -41.57 -25.51 15.05
C GLU A 7 -40.81 -24.23 14.74
N THR A 8 -41.03 -23.21 15.56
CA THR A 8 -40.18 -22.01 15.61
C THR A 8 -38.85 -22.39 16.26
N THR A 9 -37.85 -22.72 15.44
CA THR A 9 -36.48 -22.93 15.91
C THR A 9 -35.92 -21.62 16.50
N LYS A 10 -35.74 -21.59 17.83
CA LYS A 10 -35.20 -20.45 18.57
C LYS A 10 -33.77 -20.09 18.09
N PRO A 11 -33.41 -18.80 18.01
CA PRO A 11 -32.13 -18.30 17.47
C PRO A 11 -30.95 -18.40 18.46
N ALA A 12 -30.87 -19.48 19.25
CA ALA A 12 -29.87 -19.64 20.32
C ALA A 12 -28.41 -19.64 19.81
N GLY A 13 -28.20 -19.91 18.52
CA GLY A 13 -26.88 -19.90 17.88
C GLY A 13 -26.33 -18.50 17.52
N ARG A 14 -27.19 -17.50 17.27
CA ARG A 14 -26.76 -16.16 16.82
C ARG A 14 -26.16 -15.32 17.95
N TRP A 15 -26.69 -15.47 19.17
CA TRP A 15 -26.24 -14.72 20.35
C TRP A 15 -24.84 -15.15 20.80
N LYS A 16 -24.57 -16.47 20.84
CA LYS A 16 -23.23 -16.99 21.15
C LYS A 16 -22.18 -16.54 20.12
N GLN A 17 -22.55 -16.46 18.84
CA GLN A 17 -21.65 -15.92 17.80
C GLN A 17 -21.34 -14.42 18.01
N GLY A 18 -22.34 -13.63 18.40
CA GLY A 18 -22.17 -12.22 18.72
C GLY A 18 -21.19 -12.01 19.88
N ILE A 19 -21.26 -12.85 20.91
CA ILE A 19 -20.35 -12.75 22.05
C ILE A 19 -18.89 -13.00 21.62
N TRP A 20 -18.61 -14.05 20.85
CA TRP A 20 -17.24 -14.36 20.44
C TRP A 20 -16.58 -13.26 19.61
N ILE A 21 -17.29 -12.73 18.61
CA ILE A 21 -16.73 -11.67 17.77
C ILE A 21 -16.51 -10.38 18.58
N VAL A 22 -17.46 -10.03 19.46
CA VAL A 22 -17.31 -8.85 20.34
C VAL A 22 -16.12 -9.03 21.27
N SER A 23 -15.93 -10.20 21.86
CA SER A 23 -14.78 -10.48 22.73
C SER A 23 -13.45 -10.36 21.98
N ILE A 24 -13.34 -10.92 20.77
CA ILE A 24 -12.11 -10.84 19.98
C ILE A 24 -11.81 -9.40 19.56
N LEU A 25 -12.82 -8.68 19.06
CA LEU A 25 -12.66 -7.27 18.70
C LEU A 25 -12.33 -6.42 19.93
N ALA A 26 -12.92 -6.71 21.10
CA ALA A 26 -12.61 -6.05 22.34
C ALA A 26 -11.15 -6.29 22.73
N VAL A 27 -10.63 -7.52 22.67
CA VAL A 27 -9.20 -7.80 22.94
C VAL A 27 -8.30 -7.06 21.95
N CYS A 28 -8.63 -7.08 20.65
CA CYS A 28 -7.86 -6.38 19.62
C CYS A 28 -7.87 -4.85 19.82
N ALA A 29 -9.01 -4.30 20.24
CA ALA A 29 -9.16 -2.88 20.54
C ALA A 29 -8.43 -2.51 21.83
N LEU A 30 -8.54 -3.31 22.89
CA LEU A 30 -7.86 -3.09 24.17
C LEU A 30 -6.34 -3.10 24.01
N LEU A 31 -5.79 -4.02 23.21
CA LEU A 31 -4.36 -4.03 22.89
C LEU A 31 -3.93 -2.70 22.25
N ARG A 32 -4.68 -2.23 21.25
CA ARG A 32 -4.40 -0.96 20.56
C ARG A 32 -4.55 0.23 21.49
N LEU A 33 -5.59 0.25 22.32
CA LEU A 33 -5.82 1.29 23.33
C LEU A 33 -4.69 1.32 24.35
N TYR A 34 -4.19 0.17 24.79
CA TYR A 34 -3.04 0.09 25.67
C TYR A 34 -1.80 0.72 25.02
N ILE A 35 -1.49 0.38 23.77
CA ILE A 35 -0.33 0.97 23.08
C ILE A 35 -0.51 2.49 22.91
N LEU A 36 -1.69 2.93 22.49
CA LEU A 36 -2.01 4.36 22.36
C LEU A 36 -1.96 5.09 23.71
N SER A 37 -2.25 4.42 24.83
CA SER A 37 -2.14 5.03 26.16
C SER A 37 -0.68 5.20 26.61
N VAL A 38 0.23 4.38 26.09
CA VAL A 38 1.66 4.49 26.35
C VAL A 38 2.26 5.57 25.45
N ASP A 39 1.99 5.52 24.15
CA ASP A 39 2.38 6.55 23.20
C ASP A 39 1.37 6.64 22.04
N ALA A 40 0.60 7.73 22.03
CA ALA A 40 -0.35 8.01 20.96
C ALA A 40 0.30 8.69 19.74
N MET A 41 1.55 9.15 19.85
CA MET A 41 2.22 9.85 18.76
C MET A 41 2.59 8.85 17.66
N PRO A 42 2.25 9.10 16.40
CA PRO A 42 2.69 8.21 15.35
C PRO A 42 4.20 8.33 15.15
N MET A 43 4.84 7.19 14.91
CA MET A 43 6.26 7.12 14.58
C MET A 43 6.47 7.63 13.16
N LEU A 44 7.39 8.59 13.00
CA LEU A 44 7.77 9.11 11.69
C LEU A 44 8.94 8.30 11.15
N TYR A 45 8.79 7.76 9.96
CA TYR A 45 9.83 6.94 9.35
C TYR A 45 9.79 7.04 7.84
N GLY A 46 10.97 7.25 7.22
CA GLY A 46 11.15 7.29 5.77
C GLY A 46 10.23 8.30 5.11
N ASP A 47 9.10 7.80 4.63
CA ASP A 47 8.15 8.49 3.76
C ASP A 47 7.13 9.39 4.48
N SER A 48 7.08 9.34 5.81
CA SER A 48 6.06 10.06 6.60
C SER A 48 5.99 11.56 6.31
N GLY A 49 7.15 12.23 6.14
CA GLY A 49 7.19 13.67 5.87
C GLY A 49 6.53 14.04 4.55
N THR A 50 6.75 13.23 3.51
CA THR A 50 6.13 13.42 2.19
C THR A 50 4.62 13.24 2.24
N TYR A 51 4.13 12.23 2.97
CA TYR A 51 2.69 12.02 3.14
C TYR A 51 2.03 13.18 3.89
N LEU A 52 2.65 13.68 4.95
CA LEU A 52 2.16 14.85 5.69
C LEU A 52 2.15 16.11 4.82
N HIS A 53 3.20 16.35 4.04
CA HIS A 53 3.27 17.48 3.13
C HIS A 53 2.13 17.42 2.10
N MET A 54 2.00 16.29 1.40
CA MET A 54 0.96 16.07 0.40
C MET A 54 -0.46 16.17 0.97
N ALA A 55 -0.67 15.75 2.23
CA ALA A 55 -1.97 15.87 2.89
C ALA A 55 -2.40 17.33 3.10
N ARG A 56 -1.43 18.27 3.18
CA ARG A 56 -1.70 19.70 3.33
C ARG A 56 -1.85 20.42 2.02
N VAL A 57 -0.93 20.18 1.09
CA VAL A 57 -0.93 20.90 -0.20
C VAL A 57 -1.89 20.29 -1.21
N LEU A 58 -2.33 19.04 -0.99
CA LEU A 58 -3.20 18.28 -1.89
C LEU A 58 -2.71 18.28 -3.34
N ALA A 59 -1.39 18.22 -3.50
CA ALA A 59 -0.69 18.20 -4.78
C ALA A 59 -0.13 16.79 -5.04
N PRO A 60 0.01 16.39 -6.31
CA PRO A 60 0.58 15.10 -6.63
C PRO A 60 2.08 15.10 -6.33
N ASN A 61 2.63 13.91 -6.14
CA ASN A 61 4.07 13.72 -6.01
C ASN A 61 4.53 12.68 -7.04
N TRP A 62 5.77 12.82 -7.49
CA TRP A 62 6.32 12.02 -8.58
C TRP A 62 6.55 10.57 -8.17
N ASP A 63 6.98 10.33 -6.93
CA ASP A 63 7.42 9.02 -6.46
C ASP A 63 6.29 8.13 -5.89
N ARG A 64 5.17 8.73 -5.48
CA ARG A 64 4.08 8.02 -4.79
C ARG A 64 2.70 8.62 -5.10
N PRO A 65 1.65 7.78 -5.21
CA PRO A 65 0.33 8.32 -5.44
C PRO A 65 -0.31 8.91 -4.15
N ILE A 66 -1.34 9.75 -4.31
CA ILE A 66 -1.87 10.61 -3.23
C ILE A 66 -2.80 9.92 -2.22
N GLY A 67 -3.21 8.68 -2.44
CA GLY A 67 -4.32 8.03 -1.71
C GLY A 67 -4.16 7.99 -0.19
N TYR A 68 -2.96 7.68 0.32
CA TYR A 68 -2.72 7.75 1.76
C TYR A 68 -2.72 9.19 2.29
N SER A 69 -2.18 10.15 1.52
CA SER A 69 -2.21 11.57 1.88
C SER A 69 -3.63 12.15 1.90
N LEU A 70 -4.54 11.66 1.04
CA LEU A 70 -5.96 11.99 1.11
C LEU A 70 -6.62 11.45 2.38
N PHE A 71 -6.27 10.22 2.79
CA PHE A 71 -6.71 9.68 4.06
C PHE A 71 -6.23 10.55 5.24
N LEU A 72 -4.96 10.95 5.25
CA LEU A 72 -4.43 11.86 6.26
C LEU A 72 -5.14 13.22 6.24
N ALA A 73 -5.39 13.78 5.06
CA ALA A 73 -6.13 15.03 4.91
C ALA A 73 -7.55 14.92 5.50
N ALA A 74 -8.23 13.78 5.29
CA ALA A 74 -9.53 13.53 5.89
C ALA A 74 -9.48 13.42 7.42
N VAL A 75 -8.43 12.82 7.99
CA VAL A 75 -8.20 12.79 9.44
C VAL A 75 -7.96 14.21 9.97
N PHE A 76 -7.11 14.99 9.30
CA PHE A 76 -6.79 16.36 9.70
C PHE A 76 -7.95 17.33 9.52
N ALA A 77 -8.87 17.08 8.59
CA ALA A 77 -10.10 17.84 8.45
C ALA A 77 -11.01 17.73 9.69
N VAL A 78 -10.89 16.67 10.49
CA VAL A 78 -11.62 16.49 11.75
C VAL A 78 -10.83 17.06 12.94
N THR A 79 -9.50 16.97 12.92
CA THR A 79 -8.63 17.40 14.02
C THR A 79 -7.19 17.63 13.55
N ASP A 80 -6.59 18.76 13.90
CA ASP A 80 -5.19 19.07 13.55
C ASP A 80 -4.13 18.26 14.35
N LYS A 81 -4.58 17.42 15.29
CA LYS A 81 -3.72 16.62 16.15
C LYS A 81 -3.11 15.43 15.42
N LEU A 82 -1.78 15.32 15.45
CA LEU A 82 -1.05 14.22 14.83
C LEU A 82 -1.39 12.85 15.44
N GLN A 83 -1.71 12.79 16.73
CA GLN A 83 -2.14 11.57 17.42
C GLN A 83 -3.43 10.96 16.83
N ALA A 84 -4.26 11.77 16.18
CA ALA A 84 -5.47 11.27 15.53
C ALA A 84 -5.17 10.28 14.41
N VAL A 85 -3.98 10.36 13.79
CA VAL A 85 -3.53 9.39 12.77
C VAL A 85 -3.35 8.00 13.38
N SER A 86 -2.67 7.88 14.52
CA SER A 86 -2.48 6.60 15.22
C SER A 86 -3.83 6.01 15.65
N VAL A 87 -4.74 6.85 16.14
CA VAL A 87 -6.09 6.43 16.51
C VAL A 87 -6.86 5.93 15.27
N ALA A 88 -6.83 6.68 14.17
CA ALA A 88 -7.50 6.30 12.94
C ALA A 88 -6.93 4.98 12.39
N GLN A 89 -5.61 4.81 12.38
CA GLN A 89 -4.96 3.58 11.92
C GLN A 89 -5.26 2.38 12.83
N ALA A 90 -5.32 2.57 14.14
CA ALA A 90 -5.75 1.54 15.08
C ALA A 90 -7.21 1.09 14.82
N LEU A 91 -8.11 2.04 14.53
CA LEU A 91 -9.50 1.72 14.17
C LEU A 91 -9.58 0.95 12.85
N LEU A 92 -8.75 1.30 11.86
CA LEU A 92 -8.62 0.54 10.61
C LEU A 92 -8.10 -0.88 10.85
N GLY A 93 -7.18 -1.06 11.81
CA GLY A 93 -6.71 -2.38 12.26
C GLY A 93 -7.83 -3.24 12.82
N VAL A 94 -8.66 -2.70 13.72
CA VAL A 94 -9.83 -3.41 14.27
C VAL A 94 -10.86 -3.73 13.18
N ALA A 95 -11.13 -2.78 12.28
CA ALA A 95 -12.04 -2.99 11.15
C ALA A 95 -11.52 -4.07 10.19
N THR A 96 -10.22 -4.11 9.95
CA THR A 96 -9.54 -5.17 9.18
C THR A 96 -9.79 -6.53 9.81
N THR A 97 -9.59 -6.68 11.13
CA THR A 97 -9.88 -7.92 11.85
C THR A 97 -11.33 -8.36 11.69
N TYR A 98 -12.28 -7.42 11.79
CA TYR A 98 -13.70 -7.70 11.59
C TYR A 98 -13.99 -8.23 10.18
N LEU A 99 -13.47 -7.59 9.13
CA LEU A 99 -13.72 -8.00 7.74
C LEU A 99 -13.18 -9.41 7.46
N TRP A 100 -11.98 -9.72 7.93
CA TRP A 100 -11.40 -11.06 7.79
C TRP A 100 -12.14 -12.11 8.62
N TYR A 101 -12.58 -11.79 9.84
CA TYR A 101 -13.45 -12.66 10.63
C TYR A 101 -14.73 -13.00 9.84
N ARG A 102 -15.40 -11.99 9.28
CA ARG A 102 -16.65 -12.18 8.52
C ARG A 102 -16.42 -13.06 7.29
N LEU A 103 -15.36 -12.80 6.54
CA LEU A 103 -15.00 -13.61 5.38
C LEU A 103 -14.72 -15.06 5.78
N ALA A 104 -13.94 -15.28 6.84
CA ALA A 104 -13.60 -16.62 7.31
C ALA A 104 -14.81 -17.37 7.89
N LEU A 105 -15.71 -16.67 8.60
CA LEU A 105 -16.92 -17.27 9.17
C LEU A 105 -17.80 -17.93 8.10
N GLU A 106 -17.87 -17.31 6.93
CA GLU A 106 -18.70 -17.80 5.83
C GLU A 106 -17.99 -18.84 4.95
N ARG A 107 -16.66 -18.97 5.04
CA ARG A 107 -15.88 -19.88 4.19
C ARG A 107 -15.40 -21.13 4.90
N ILE A 108 -14.99 -21.02 6.16
CA ILE A 108 -14.36 -22.09 6.95
C ILE A 108 -15.02 -22.30 8.32
N GLY A 109 -16.12 -21.59 8.59
CA GLY A 109 -16.90 -21.74 9.82
C GLY A 109 -16.32 -21.00 11.03
N ARG A 110 -16.95 -21.21 12.19
CA ARG A 110 -16.71 -20.40 13.40
C ARG A 110 -15.29 -20.51 13.95
N ALA A 111 -14.78 -21.75 14.10
CA ALA A 111 -13.45 -21.97 14.66
C ALA A 111 -12.36 -21.35 13.78
N GLY A 112 -12.46 -21.54 12.46
CA GLY A 112 -11.57 -20.91 11.49
C GLY A 112 -11.65 -19.38 11.52
N ALA A 113 -12.85 -18.82 11.66
CA ALA A 113 -13.03 -17.37 11.79
C ALA A 113 -12.35 -16.78 13.02
N VAL A 114 -12.48 -17.45 14.16
CA VAL A 114 -11.80 -17.06 15.41
C VAL A 114 -10.29 -17.11 15.21
N ALA A 115 -9.77 -18.20 14.64
CA ALA A 115 -8.33 -18.34 14.37
C ALA A 115 -7.81 -17.23 13.45
N VAL A 116 -8.50 -16.95 12.34
CA VAL A 116 -8.14 -15.86 11.41
C VAL A 116 -8.18 -14.49 12.10
N ALA A 117 -9.21 -14.23 12.89
CA ALA A 117 -9.33 -12.95 13.59
C ALA A 117 -8.22 -12.74 14.62
N LEU A 118 -7.82 -13.79 15.35
CA LEU A 118 -6.67 -13.74 16.26
C LEU A 118 -5.37 -13.53 15.49
N LEU A 119 -5.14 -14.29 14.41
CA LEU A 119 -3.93 -14.17 13.58
C LEU A 119 -3.78 -12.79 12.95
N VAL A 120 -4.88 -12.17 12.50
CA VAL A 120 -4.86 -10.84 11.89
C VAL A 120 -4.83 -9.74 12.95
N GLY A 121 -5.70 -9.83 13.96
CA GLY A 121 -5.90 -8.76 14.94
C GLY A 121 -4.81 -8.65 16.00
N LEU A 122 -4.11 -9.75 16.31
CA LEU A 122 -3.01 -9.81 17.27
C LEU A 122 -1.64 -9.97 16.60
N ASN A 123 -1.55 -9.78 15.27
CA ASN A 123 -0.27 -9.72 14.58
C ASN A 123 0.52 -8.50 15.06
N LEU A 124 1.56 -8.72 15.87
CA LEU A 124 2.35 -7.63 16.45
C LEU A 124 2.99 -6.75 15.38
N GLN A 125 3.43 -7.30 14.25
CA GLN A 125 3.99 -6.51 13.16
C GLN A 125 2.93 -5.58 12.55
N ALA A 126 1.70 -6.06 12.34
CA ALA A 126 0.61 -5.21 11.86
C ALA A 126 0.28 -4.10 12.87
N VAL A 127 0.19 -4.44 14.16
CA VAL A 127 -0.07 -3.48 15.25
C VAL A 127 1.03 -2.42 15.35
N VAL A 128 2.29 -2.82 15.18
CA VAL A 128 3.42 -1.87 15.11
C VAL A 128 3.29 -0.96 13.90
N MET A 129 2.97 -1.52 12.72
CA MET A 129 2.77 -0.72 11.50
C MET A 129 1.60 0.26 11.60
N GLU A 130 0.60 0.01 12.46
CA GLU A 130 -0.47 0.97 12.75
C GLU A 130 0.01 2.21 13.50
N HIS A 131 1.16 2.14 14.20
CA HIS A 131 1.78 3.31 14.85
C HIS A 131 2.70 4.10 13.93
N TYR A 132 3.17 3.51 12.82
CA TYR A 132 3.95 4.27 11.84
C TYR A 132 3.03 5.13 10.97
N LEU A 133 3.41 6.38 10.73
CA LEU A 133 2.74 7.25 9.76
C LEU A 133 3.13 6.84 8.35
N LEU A 134 2.58 5.71 7.93
CA LEU A 134 2.85 5.06 6.66
C LEU A 134 1.56 4.44 6.09
N SER A 135 1.59 4.16 4.79
CA SER A 135 0.47 3.66 4.00
C SER A 135 -0.03 2.25 4.37
N GLU A 136 0.72 1.51 5.17
CA GLU A 136 0.65 0.07 5.37
C GLU A 136 -0.70 -0.33 5.97
N ALA A 137 -1.06 0.24 7.12
CA ALA A 137 -2.30 -0.07 7.82
C ALA A 137 -3.53 0.24 6.95
N PHE A 138 -3.52 1.41 6.28
CA PHE A 138 -4.60 1.81 5.38
C PHE A 138 -4.70 0.90 4.15
N SER A 139 -3.56 0.50 3.57
CA SER A 139 -3.51 -0.42 2.43
C SER A 139 -4.09 -1.79 2.78
N VAL A 140 -3.70 -2.35 3.93
CA VAL A 140 -4.22 -3.64 4.41
C VAL A 140 -5.72 -3.58 4.64
N PHE A 141 -6.22 -2.48 5.21
CA PHE A 141 -7.66 -2.26 5.34
C PHE A 141 -8.37 -2.23 3.98
N LEU A 142 -7.86 -1.46 3.01
CA LEU A 142 -8.45 -1.37 1.67
C LEU A 142 -8.43 -2.71 0.92
N VAL A 143 -7.36 -3.49 1.04
CA VAL A 143 -7.30 -4.87 0.54
C VAL A 143 -8.41 -5.73 1.15
N SER A 144 -8.62 -5.61 2.47
CA SER A 144 -9.64 -6.35 3.20
C SER A 144 -11.06 -5.96 2.76
N VAL A 145 -11.30 -4.67 2.56
CA VAL A 145 -12.56 -4.15 1.99
C VAL A 145 -12.77 -4.70 0.58
N PHE A 146 -11.74 -4.63 -0.28
CA PHE A 146 -11.82 -5.14 -1.65
C PHE A 146 -12.20 -6.63 -1.69
N PHE A 147 -11.50 -7.48 -0.93
CA PHE A 147 -11.80 -8.92 -0.90
C PHE A 147 -13.18 -9.20 -0.32
N TYR A 148 -13.59 -8.47 0.72
CA TYR A 148 -14.93 -8.60 1.30
C TYR A 148 -16.03 -8.24 0.28
N LEU A 149 -15.87 -7.12 -0.44
CA LEU A 149 -16.81 -6.68 -1.48
C LEU A 149 -16.87 -7.67 -2.64
N LEU A 150 -15.71 -8.13 -3.11
CA LEU A 150 -15.64 -9.13 -4.19
C LEU A 150 -16.34 -10.44 -3.79
N TRP A 151 -16.15 -10.87 -2.54
CA TRP A 151 -16.80 -12.05 -2.01
C TRP A 151 -18.32 -11.87 -1.84
N ARG A 152 -18.79 -10.72 -1.32
CA ARG A 152 -20.23 -10.40 -1.25
C ARG A 152 -20.85 -10.36 -2.65
N TRP A 153 -20.15 -9.74 -3.60
CA TRP A 153 -20.58 -9.66 -5.00
C TRP A 153 -20.72 -11.05 -5.62
N HIS A 154 -19.77 -11.97 -5.35
CA HIS A 154 -19.83 -13.33 -5.88
C HIS A 154 -21.07 -14.11 -5.38
N ARG A 155 -21.54 -13.83 -4.16
CA ARG A 155 -22.76 -14.46 -3.62
C ARG A 155 -24.03 -13.82 -4.15
N GLU A 156 -24.07 -12.50 -4.18
CA GLU A 156 -25.24 -11.70 -4.54
C GLU A 156 -24.80 -10.58 -5.50
N PRO A 157 -24.72 -10.85 -6.81
CA PRO A 157 -24.20 -9.89 -7.78
C PRO A 157 -25.04 -8.62 -7.85
N HIS A 158 -24.54 -7.54 -7.25
CA HIS A 158 -25.20 -6.24 -7.21
C HIS A 158 -24.32 -5.15 -7.81
N TRP A 159 -24.92 -4.20 -8.55
CA TRP A 159 -24.18 -3.13 -9.24
C TRP A 159 -23.48 -2.18 -8.25
N ILE A 160 -24.10 -1.91 -7.09
CA ILE A 160 -23.45 -1.12 -6.01
C ILE A 160 -22.18 -1.81 -5.51
N LEU A 161 -22.19 -3.13 -5.34
CA LEU A 161 -21.00 -3.85 -4.87
C LEU A 161 -19.88 -3.79 -5.90
N SER A 162 -20.22 -3.85 -7.20
CA SER A 162 -19.26 -3.65 -8.29
C SER A 162 -18.68 -2.23 -8.30
N ALA A 163 -19.51 -1.21 -8.11
CA ALA A 163 -19.07 0.18 -8.02
C ALA A 163 -18.18 0.42 -6.78
N LEU A 164 -18.57 -0.09 -5.61
CA LEU A 164 -17.76 0.00 -4.39
C LEU A 164 -16.44 -0.75 -4.51
N ALA A 165 -16.44 -1.92 -5.16
CA ALA A 165 -15.21 -2.66 -5.43
C ALA A 165 -14.29 -1.85 -6.35
N ALA A 166 -14.82 -1.19 -7.39
CA ALA A 166 -14.05 -0.32 -8.27
C ALA A 166 -13.40 0.84 -7.50
N VAL A 167 -14.18 1.54 -6.66
CA VAL A 167 -13.68 2.63 -5.82
C VAL A 167 -12.61 2.12 -4.85
N ALA A 168 -12.82 0.98 -4.20
CA ALA A 168 -11.84 0.37 -3.31
C ALA A 168 -10.54 0.00 -4.05
N THR A 169 -10.63 -0.55 -5.27
CA THR A 169 -9.45 -0.86 -6.08
C THR A 169 -8.68 0.39 -6.48
N VAL A 170 -9.38 1.46 -6.88
CA VAL A 170 -8.74 2.74 -7.20
C VAL A 170 -8.07 3.33 -5.97
N ALA A 171 -8.79 3.41 -4.84
CA ALA A 171 -8.23 3.92 -3.58
C ALA A 171 -6.98 3.13 -3.17
N LEU A 172 -7.01 1.81 -3.34
CA LEU A 172 -5.88 0.94 -3.05
C LEU A 172 -4.70 1.19 -4.00
N GLY A 173 -4.95 1.27 -5.31
CA GLY A 173 -3.93 1.56 -6.32
C GLY A 173 -3.30 2.95 -6.17
N LEU A 174 -4.10 3.93 -5.75
CA LEU A 174 -3.65 5.28 -5.38
C LEU A 174 -3.02 5.34 -3.98
N THR A 175 -3.11 4.29 -3.18
CA THR A 175 -2.38 4.21 -1.90
C THR A 175 -1.02 3.55 -2.15
N ARG A 176 -1.01 2.42 -2.87
CA ARG A 176 0.22 1.76 -3.35
C ARG A 176 -0.01 1.12 -4.71
N THR A 177 0.79 1.53 -5.69
CA THR A 177 0.69 1.04 -7.08
C THR A 177 0.95 -0.46 -7.21
N ALA A 178 1.70 -1.07 -6.28
CA ALA A 178 1.91 -2.52 -6.24
C ALA A 178 0.61 -3.33 -6.20
N PHE A 179 -0.47 -2.76 -5.62
CA PHE A 179 -1.76 -3.41 -5.56
C PHE A 179 -2.63 -3.22 -6.81
N LEU A 180 -2.16 -2.51 -7.85
CA LEU A 180 -2.89 -2.46 -9.13
C LEU A 180 -3.06 -3.85 -9.76
N ILE A 181 -2.22 -4.83 -9.39
CA ILE A 181 -2.40 -6.25 -9.79
C ILE A 181 -3.78 -6.80 -9.38
N VAL A 182 -4.39 -6.26 -8.33
CA VAL A 182 -5.72 -6.63 -7.84
C VAL A 182 -6.82 -6.33 -8.87
N LEU A 183 -6.59 -5.42 -9.83
CA LEU A 183 -7.49 -5.17 -10.96
C LEU A 183 -7.78 -6.42 -11.80
N LEU A 184 -6.89 -7.41 -11.78
CA LEU A 184 -7.06 -8.66 -12.52
C LEU A 184 -8.04 -9.64 -11.84
N LEU A 185 -8.31 -9.47 -10.54
CA LEU A 185 -9.11 -10.41 -9.76
C LEU A 185 -10.62 -10.36 -10.08
N PRO A 186 -11.28 -9.20 -10.19
CA PRO A 186 -12.71 -9.15 -10.51
C PRO A 186 -13.02 -9.78 -11.88
N PRO A 187 -12.30 -9.46 -12.97
CA PRO A 187 -12.47 -10.15 -14.25
C PRO A 187 -12.30 -11.67 -14.16
N ALA A 188 -11.30 -12.15 -13.40
CA ALA A 188 -11.09 -13.58 -13.21
C ALA A 188 -12.30 -14.25 -12.51
N VAL A 189 -12.81 -13.65 -11.43
CA VAL A 189 -14.02 -14.14 -10.74
C VAL A 189 -15.24 -14.11 -11.67
N TRP A 190 -15.38 -13.07 -12.48
CA TRP A 190 -16.47 -12.92 -13.45
C TRP A 190 -16.47 -14.01 -14.52
N VAL A 191 -15.30 -14.31 -15.09
CA VAL A 191 -15.14 -15.42 -16.05
C VAL A 191 -15.48 -16.76 -15.40
N LEU A 192 -15.15 -16.98 -14.13
CA LEU A 192 -15.54 -18.20 -13.42
C LEU A 192 -17.05 -18.29 -13.20
N THR A 193 -17.73 -17.18 -12.90
CA THR A 193 -19.19 -17.13 -12.76
C THR A 193 -19.95 -17.25 -14.08
N TRP A 194 -19.29 -16.96 -15.22
CA TRP A 194 -19.84 -17.10 -16.57
C TRP A 194 -20.33 -18.53 -16.86
N ARG A 195 -19.73 -19.54 -16.22
CA ARG A 195 -20.10 -20.95 -16.44
C ARG A 195 -21.51 -21.34 -15.96
N GLN A 196 -22.25 -20.43 -15.31
CA GLN A 196 -23.54 -20.71 -14.69
C GLN A 196 -24.78 -20.39 -15.56
N GLY A 197 -24.62 -19.88 -16.79
CA GLY A 197 -25.71 -19.78 -17.79
C GLY A 197 -25.84 -18.43 -18.52
N LYS A 198 -26.58 -18.42 -19.65
CA LYS A 198 -26.66 -17.27 -20.58
C LYS A 198 -27.25 -15.98 -19.98
N ALA A 199 -28.23 -16.09 -19.09
CA ALA A 199 -28.82 -14.94 -18.40
C ALA A 199 -27.85 -14.27 -17.41
N ALA A 200 -26.83 -14.99 -16.93
CA ALA A 200 -25.80 -14.44 -16.05
C ALA A 200 -24.80 -13.56 -16.83
N ILE A 201 -24.60 -13.82 -18.13
CA ILE A 201 -23.62 -13.15 -18.98
C ILE A 201 -23.89 -11.65 -19.08
N GLY A 202 -25.10 -11.27 -19.47
CA GLY A 202 -25.44 -9.85 -19.65
C GLY A 202 -25.27 -9.04 -18.36
N ARG A 203 -25.57 -9.64 -17.20
CA ARG A 203 -25.39 -9.01 -15.89
C ARG A 203 -23.92 -8.85 -15.53
N VAL A 204 -23.12 -9.91 -15.72
CA VAL A 204 -21.69 -9.90 -15.44
C VAL A 204 -20.97 -8.90 -16.34
N VAL A 205 -21.27 -8.87 -17.64
CA VAL A 205 -20.71 -7.90 -18.59
C VAL A 205 -21.06 -6.48 -18.20
N ARG A 206 -22.32 -6.19 -17.86
CA ARG A 206 -22.73 -4.83 -17.44
C ARG A 206 -21.98 -4.37 -16.18
N GLN A 207 -21.78 -5.27 -15.21
CA GLN A 207 -21.05 -4.95 -13.99
C GLN A 207 -19.54 -4.83 -14.24
N ALA A 208 -18.99 -5.63 -15.15
CA ALA A 208 -17.61 -5.51 -15.59
C ALA A 208 -17.34 -4.18 -16.29
N VAL A 209 -18.23 -3.77 -17.19
CA VAL A 209 -18.18 -2.47 -17.86
C VAL A 209 -18.32 -1.32 -16.85
N LEU A 210 -19.23 -1.44 -15.88
CA LEU A 210 -19.37 -0.44 -14.82
C LEU A 210 -18.08 -0.30 -14.00
N PHE A 211 -17.51 -1.42 -13.56
CA PHE A 211 -16.25 -1.43 -12.81
C PHE A 211 -15.11 -0.83 -13.64
N ALA A 212 -14.92 -1.30 -14.87
CA ALA A 212 -13.88 -0.80 -15.76
C ALA A 212 -14.05 0.69 -16.07
N GLY A 213 -15.30 1.14 -16.25
CA GLY A 213 -15.64 2.55 -16.45
C GLY A 213 -15.26 3.41 -15.26
N ILE A 214 -15.62 3.00 -14.03
CA ILE A 214 -15.27 3.72 -12.80
C ILE A 214 -13.75 3.74 -12.58
N VAL A 215 -13.09 2.59 -12.72
CA VAL A 215 -11.62 2.49 -12.58
C VAL A 215 -10.93 3.36 -13.61
N GLY A 216 -11.31 3.24 -14.89
CA GLY A 216 -10.73 4.00 -15.99
C GLY A 216 -10.96 5.50 -15.83
N PHE A 217 -12.15 5.92 -15.40
CA PHE A 217 -12.45 7.32 -15.12
C PHE A 217 -11.57 7.88 -13.99
N LEU A 218 -11.51 7.20 -12.84
CA LEU A 218 -10.78 7.72 -11.68
C LEU A 218 -9.25 7.65 -11.86
N LEU A 219 -8.71 6.52 -12.33
CA LEU A 219 -7.26 6.40 -12.60
C LEU A 219 -6.84 7.25 -13.79
N GLY A 220 -7.66 7.34 -14.83
CA GLY A 220 -7.42 8.21 -15.98
C GLY A 220 -7.41 9.69 -15.58
N GLY A 221 -8.41 10.12 -14.81
CA GLY A 221 -8.45 11.48 -14.24
C GLY A 221 -7.23 11.78 -13.37
N TYR A 222 -6.84 10.84 -12.51
CA TYR A 222 -5.63 10.97 -11.71
C TYR A 222 -4.35 11.04 -12.56
N ALA A 223 -4.22 10.21 -13.59
CA ALA A 223 -3.08 10.21 -14.49
C ALA A 223 -2.98 11.52 -15.28
N LEU A 224 -4.10 12.06 -15.76
CA LEU A 224 -4.14 13.37 -16.42
C LEU A 224 -3.76 14.49 -15.45
N TRP A 225 -4.22 14.42 -14.20
CA TRP A 225 -3.84 15.37 -13.16
C TRP A 225 -2.34 15.31 -12.86
N MET A 226 -1.75 14.12 -12.69
CA MET A 226 -0.30 13.93 -12.60
C MET A 226 0.44 14.50 -13.82
N GLY A 227 -0.10 14.30 -15.02
CA GLY A 227 0.45 14.85 -16.26
C GLY A 227 0.47 16.37 -16.28
N SER A 228 -0.51 17.03 -15.66
CA SER A 228 -0.51 18.50 -15.56
C SER A 228 0.64 19.06 -14.70
N TYR A 229 1.20 18.28 -13.78
CA TYR A 229 2.33 18.69 -12.93
C TYR A 229 3.69 18.28 -13.49
N PHE A 230 3.79 17.05 -14.01
CA PHE A 230 5.07 16.46 -14.38
C PHE A 230 5.25 16.23 -15.88
N GLY A 231 4.22 16.48 -16.69
CA GLY A 231 4.18 16.30 -18.14
C GLY A 231 3.45 15.02 -18.56
N PRO A 232 4.03 13.82 -18.39
CA PRO A 232 3.40 12.57 -18.82
C PRO A 232 2.20 12.17 -17.96
N ALA A 233 1.11 11.74 -18.61
CA ALA A 233 -0.05 11.19 -17.92
C ALA A 233 0.23 9.77 -17.40
N ARG A 234 0.60 9.66 -16.11
CA ARG A 234 0.94 8.39 -15.44
C ARG A 234 0.45 8.38 -14.00
N ILE A 235 0.28 7.19 -13.41
CA ILE A 235 -0.11 7.03 -12.01
C ILE A 235 1.09 7.31 -11.07
N THR A 236 2.30 7.05 -11.52
CA THR A 236 3.55 7.31 -10.79
C THR A 236 4.70 7.48 -11.78
N LEU A 237 5.75 8.20 -11.39
CA LEU A 237 7.02 8.34 -12.10
C LEU A 237 8.16 7.63 -11.35
N PHE A 238 7.84 6.58 -10.59
CA PHE A 238 8.80 5.84 -9.77
C PHE A 238 9.09 4.42 -10.26
N ASP A 239 8.42 3.96 -11.31
CA ASP A 239 8.52 2.57 -11.77
C ASP A 239 9.92 2.25 -12.33
N GLY A 240 10.54 3.19 -13.05
CA GLY A 240 11.92 3.08 -13.51
C GLY A 240 12.93 3.16 -12.38
N TRP A 241 12.69 4.05 -11.40
CA TRP A 241 13.49 4.14 -10.18
C TRP A 241 13.47 2.83 -9.38
N ALA A 242 12.29 2.27 -9.14
CA ALA A 242 12.12 1.01 -8.43
C ALA A 242 12.76 -0.17 -9.17
N LEU A 243 12.62 -0.22 -10.50
CA LEU A 243 13.25 -1.27 -11.30
C LEU A 243 14.78 -1.16 -11.28
N TYR A 244 15.31 0.05 -11.43
CA TYR A 244 16.75 0.30 -11.35
C TYR A 244 17.30 0.01 -9.96
N GLN A 245 16.57 0.33 -8.89
CA GLN A 245 16.98 -0.02 -7.53
C GLN A 245 17.20 -1.53 -7.34
N LEU A 246 16.43 -2.36 -8.05
CA LEU A 246 16.56 -3.82 -7.97
C LEU A 246 17.81 -4.35 -8.69
N VAL A 247 18.18 -3.75 -9.82
CA VAL A 247 19.20 -4.28 -10.74
C VAL A 247 20.45 -3.41 -10.90
N GLY A 248 20.46 -2.20 -10.35
CA GLY A 248 21.51 -1.21 -10.59
C GLY A 248 22.90 -1.67 -10.17
N LYS A 249 23.01 -2.53 -9.16
CA LYS A 249 24.28 -3.18 -8.77
C LYS A 249 24.85 -4.16 -9.80
N TRP A 250 24.10 -4.49 -10.84
CA TRP A 250 24.55 -5.37 -11.93
C TRP A 250 24.98 -4.57 -13.16
N THR A 251 25.00 -3.24 -13.07
CA THR A 251 25.49 -2.39 -14.16
C THR A 251 26.96 -2.72 -14.43
N ASP A 252 27.27 -3.12 -15.66
CA ASP A 252 28.63 -3.32 -16.12
C ASP A 252 29.13 -2.03 -16.80
N CYS A 253 30.19 -1.44 -16.24
CA CYS A 253 30.79 -0.22 -16.76
C CYS A 253 32.02 -0.47 -17.66
N SER A 254 32.31 -1.72 -18.03
CA SER A 254 33.50 -2.10 -18.81
C SER A 254 33.30 -2.21 -20.34
N GLY A 255 32.05 -2.23 -20.83
CA GLY A 255 31.70 -2.40 -22.25
C GLY A 255 31.28 -1.13 -22.99
N GLU A 256 30.74 -1.31 -24.20
CA GLU A 256 30.11 -0.24 -24.98
C GLU A 256 28.85 0.27 -24.28
N LYS A 257 28.74 1.60 -24.12
CA LYS A 257 27.67 2.23 -23.33
C LYS A 257 26.80 3.09 -24.22
N ASN A 258 25.49 2.99 -24.02
CA ASN A 258 24.60 4.04 -24.47
C ASN A 258 24.77 5.30 -23.60
N ARG A 259 24.15 6.41 -24.02
CA ARG A 259 24.22 7.69 -23.29
C ARG A 259 23.82 7.57 -21.81
N VAL A 260 22.81 6.76 -21.49
CA VAL A 260 22.26 6.65 -20.13
C VAL A 260 23.21 5.86 -19.23
N THR A 261 23.65 4.70 -19.67
CA THR A 261 24.61 3.85 -18.94
C THR A 261 25.96 4.52 -18.83
N ASP A 262 26.38 5.30 -19.84
CA ASP A 262 27.57 6.15 -19.73
C ASP A 262 27.42 7.20 -18.63
N ALA A 263 26.31 7.95 -18.63
CA ALA A 263 25.99 8.91 -17.57
C ALA A 263 25.99 8.26 -16.17
N LEU A 264 25.38 7.09 -16.03
CA LEU A 264 25.35 6.35 -14.76
C LEU A 264 26.74 5.89 -14.33
N CYS A 265 27.57 5.39 -15.25
CA CYS A 265 28.93 4.94 -14.95
C CYS A 265 29.90 6.09 -14.63
N ARG A 266 29.71 7.27 -15.24
CA ARG A 266 30.51 8.47 -14.92
C ARG A 266 30.31 8.93 -13.48
N ALA A 267 29.13 8.69 -12.91
CA ALA A 267 28.81 9.01 -11.53
C ALA A 267 29.45 8.03 -10.51
N GLY A 268 30.07 6.94 -10.99
CA GLY A 268 30.66 5.88 -10.17
C GLY A 268 29.95 4.54 -10.38
N ASN A 269 30.71 3.46 -10.37
CA ASN A 269 30.18 2.12 -10.57
C ASN A 269 29.34 1.67 -9.35
N PRO A 270 28.02 1.42 -9.50
CA PRO A 270 27.19 0.96 -8.38
C PRO A 270 27.64 -0.40 -7.82
N ALA A 271 28.40 -1.19 -8.60
CA ALA A 271 28.95 -2.47 -8.16
C ALA A 271 30.16 -2.31 -7.21
N ASP A 272 30.91 -1.21 -7.30
CA ASP A 272 32.12 -0.98 -6.50
C ASP A 272 31.80 -0.55 -5.06
N ASN A 273 30.59 -0.03 -4.84
CA ASN A 273 30.08 0.33 -3.52
C ASN A 273 29.48 -0.88 -2.78
N SER A 274 30.35 -1.83 -2.43
CA SER A 274 30.01 -3.01 -1.60
C SER A 274 29.35 -2.66 -0.24
N ARG A 275 29.50 -1.40 0.22
CA ARG A 275 28.90 -0.87 1.47
C ARG A 275 27.51 -0.24 1.30
N GLN A 276 27.08 0.09 0.09
CA GLN A 276 25.77 0.73 -0.12
C GLN A 276 24.65 -0.26 0.18
N GLN A 277 23.71 0.13 1.04
CA GLN A 277 22.46 -0.59 1.21
C GLN A 277 21.62 -0.45 -0.07
N TRP A 278 20.60 -1.30 -0.23
CA TRP A 278 19.74 -1.26 -1.42
C TRP A 278 19.02 0.09 -1.59
N LYS A 279 18.78 0.84 -0.50
CA LYS A 279 18.19 2.18 -0.54
C LYS A 279 19.12 3.19 -1.23
N ASP A 280 20.43 3.05 -1.00
CA ASP A 280 21.43 4.02 -1.45
C ASP A 280 21.64 3.97 -2.97
N ILE A 281 21.23 2.88 -3.64
CA ILE A 281 21.31 2.75 -5.10
C ILE A 281 20.60 3.91 -5.81
N ILE A 282 19.50 4.41 -5.24
CA ILE A 282 18.73 5.50 -5.83
C ILE A 282 18.72 6.78 -4.99
N TRP A 283 19.04 6.68 -3.70
CA TRP A 283 18.96 7.80 -2.76
C TRP A 283 20.31 8.36 -2.31
N ASP A 284 21.43 7.75 -2.71
CA ASP A 284 22.76 8.34 -2.44
C ASP A 284 22.91 9.67 -3.22
N PRO A 285 23.16 10.81 -2.55
CA PRO A 285 23.39 12.11 -3.20
C PRO A 285 24.55 12.11 -4.22
N ALA A 286 25.55 11.24 -4.02
CA ALA A 286 26.65 11.01 -4.95
C ALA A 286 26.36 9.88 -5.95
N GLY A 287 25.22 9.19 -5.79
CA GLY A 287 24.86 8.02 -6.57
C GLY A 287 24.45 8.32 -8.01
N PRO A 288 24.54 7.30 -8.90
CA PRO A 288 24.21 7.44 -10.32
C PRO A 288 22.80 7.94 -10.62
N ALA A 289 21.80 7.50 -9.86
CA ALA A 289 20.40 7.90 -10.10
C ALA A 289 20.17 9.40 -9.87
N LEU A 290 20.72 9.97 -8.79
CA LEU A 290 20.62 11.40 -8.50
C LEU A 290 21.58 12.24 -9.37
N PHE A 291 22.68 11.67 -9.83
CA PHE A 291 23.49 12.28 -10.89
C PHE A 291 22.66 12.45 -12.18
N LEU A 292 21.99 11.38 -12.62
CA LEU A 292 21.16 11.40 -13.82
C LEU A 292 19.95 12.35 -13.69
N LEU A 293 19.40 12.51 -12.49
CA LEU A 293 18.39 13.52 -12.20
C LEU A 293 18.91 14.94 -12.43
N ARG A 294 20.14 15.23 -11.98
CA ARG A 294 20.82 16.53 -12.21
C ARG A 294 21.10 16.76 -13.69
N GLU A 295 21.59 15.75 -14.41
CA GLU A 295 21.83 15.83 -15.86
C GLU A 295 20.52 16.09 -16.65
N ASN A 296 19.40 15.61 -16.13
CA ASN A 296 18.06 15.84 -16.67
C ASN A 296 17.40 17.14 -16.16
N ASN A 297 18.17 18.10 -15.61
CA ASN A 297 17.68 19.37 -15.06
C ASN A 297 16.57 19.19 -14.01
N GLY A 298 16.64 18.12 -13.20
CA GLY A 298 15.63 17.82 -12.19
C GLY A 298 14.33 17.19 -12.73
N SER A 299 14.28 16.81 -14.01
CA SER A 299 13.08 16.21 -14.59
C SER A 299 12.89 14.75 -14.17
N HIS A 300 12.08 14.51 -13.13
CA HIS A 300 11.75 13.16 -12.65
C HIS A 300 11.16 12.25 -13.75
N ALA A 301 10.36 12.80 -14.67
CA ALA A 301 9.79 12.05 -15.78
C ALA A 301 10.87 11.49 -16.72
N LYS A 302 11.80 12.34 -17.17
CA LYS A 302 12.91 11.91 -18.05
C LYS A 302 13.83 10.92 -17.34
N THR A 303 14.20 11.22 -16.09
CA THR A 303 15.06 10.34 -15.31
C THR A 303 14.43 8.98 -15.06
N ASN A 304 13.12 8.92 -14.78
CA ASN A 304 12.42 7.65 -14.65
C ASN A 304 12.48 6.82 -15.94
N ASP A 305 12.28 7.44 -17.10
CA ASP A 305 12.34 6.75 -18.39
C ASP A 305 13.76 6.28 -18.75
N ASP A 306 14.78 7.08 -18.43
CA ASP A 306 16.19 6.69 -18.58
C ASP A 306 16.56 5.51 -17.66
N LEU A 307 16.22 5.60 -16.36
CA LEU A 307 16.48 4.54 -15.39
C LEU A 307 15.74 3.24 -15.76
N ARG A 308 14.51 3.35 -16.26
CA ARG A 308 13.75 2.19 -16.76
C ARG A 308 14.46 1.54 -17.94
N ARG A 309 14.94 2.32 -18.90
CA ARG A 309 15.70 1.81 -20.05
C ARG A 309 16.98 1.10 -19.61
N ALA A 310 17.79 1.74 -18.77
CA ALA A 310 19.02 1.15 -18.24
C ALA A 310 18.74 -0.16 -17.47
N ALA A 311 17.70 -0.17 -16.62
CA ALA A 311 17.34 -1.37 -15.87
C ALA A 311 16.89 -2.52 -16.79
N LEU A 312 16.13 -2.23 -17.85
CA LEU A 312 15.72 -3.24 -18.82
C LEU A 312 16.91 -3.79 -19.61
N GLU A 313 17.86 -2.95 -20.01
CA GLU A 313 19.09 -3.41 -20.69
C GLU A 313 19.90 -4.35 -19.80
N ILE A 314 20.07 -4.01 -18.51
CA ILE A 314 20.73 -4.87 -17.52
C ILE A 314 20.01 -6.22 -17.40
N ILE A 315 18.67 -6.21 -17.34
CA ILE A 315 17.86 -7.44 -17.24
C ILE A 315 18.00 -8.28 -18.50
N TRP A 316 18.01 -7.67 -19.69
CA TRP A 316 18.12 -8.38 -20.96
C TRP A 316 19.53 -8.93 -21.22
N ALA A 317 20.57 -8.31 -20.66
CA ALA A 317 21.92 -8.84 -20.71
C ALA A 317 22.07 -10.14 -19.90
N ASP A 318 21.37 -10.28 -18.77
CA ASP A 318 21.39 -11.49 -17.93
C ASP A 318 20.01 -11.80 -17.29
N PRO A 319 19.06 -12.35 -18.08
CA PRO A 319 17.71 -12.63 -17.58
C PRO A 319 17.69 -13.73 -16.52
N ALA A 320 18.66 -14.66 -16.56
CA ALA A 320 18.77 -15.74 -15.60
C ALA A 320 19.08 -15.21 -14.19
N ARG A 321 19.98 -14.22 -14.07
CA ARG A 321 20.30 -13.56 -12.81
C ARG A 321 19.10 -12.81 -12.23
N TYR A 322 18.32 -12.14 -13.08
CA TYR A 322 17.06 -11.51 -12.67
C TYR A 322 16.06 -12.53 -12.13
N LEU A 323 15.78 -13.59 -12.88
CA LEU A 323 14.85 -14.65 -12.46
C LEU A 323 15.31 -15.33 -11.16
N LYS A 324 16.62 -15.59 -11.00
CA LYS A 324 17.18 -16.14 -9.76
C LYS A 324 17.00 -15.19 -8.57
N LYS A 325 17.12 -13.88 -8.77
CA LYS A 325 16.89 -12.87 -7.73
C LYS A 325 15.42 -12.83 -7.33
N VAL A 326 14.51 -12.78 -8.29
CA VAL A 326 13.06 -12.79 -8.05
C VAL A 326 12.63 -14.08 -7.35
N GLY A 327 13.07 -15.24 -7.87
CA GLY A 327 12.76 -16.54 -7.27
C GLY A 327 13.25 -16.65 -5.83
N ARG A 328 14.47 -16.16 -5.54
CA ARG A 328 14.99 -16.11 -4.17
C ARG A 328 14.15 -15.23 -3.26
N ASN A 329 13.75 -14.04 -3.71
CA ASN A 329 12.90 -13.15 -2.93
C ASN A 329 11.53 -13.79 -2.65
N VAL A 330 10.93 -14.49 -3.61
CA VAL A 330 9.66 -15.23 -3.43
C VAL A 330 9.82 -16.34 -2.40
N VAL A 331 10.89 -17.14 -2.50
CA VAL A 331 11.18 -18.19 -1.52
C VAL A 331 11.37 -17.58 -0.13
N GLN A 332 12.15 -16.51 0.00
CA GLN A 332 12.35 -15.82 1.28
C GLN A 332 11.03 -15.31 1.88
N MET A 333 10.14 -14.74 1.06
CA MET A 333 8.81 -14.34 1.52
C MET A 333 7.97 -15.53 2.00
N ALA A 334 8.04 -16.67 1.32
CA ALA A 334 7.28 -17.87 1.67
C ALA A 334 7.83 -18.59 2.91
N THR A 335 9.15 -18.58 3.11
CA THR A 335 9.81 -19.28 4.23
C THR A 335 10.06 -18.39 5.45
N GLY A 336 9.61 -17.13 5.42
CA GLY A 336 9.81 -16.18 6.52
C GLY A 336 11.27 -15.79 6.76
N GLY A 337 12.08 -15.75 5.69
CA GLY A 337 13.50 -15.41 5.78
C GLY A 337 13.75 -14.03 6.42
N ASP A 338 14.97 -13.81 6.95
CA ASP A 338 15.39 -12.66 7.74
C ASP A 338 14.66 -11.35 7.38
N PHE A 339 13.65 -11.03 8.18
CA PHE A 339 12.95 -9.74 8.07
C PHE A 339 13.95 -8.62 8.41
N TYR A 340 14.02 -7.62 7.53
CA TYR A 340 14.96 -6.49 7.52
C TYR A 340 15.18 -5.73 8.85
N TRP A 341 14.33 -5.95 9.86
CA TRP A 341 14.39 -5.26 11.15
C TRP A 341 15.50 -5.76 12.09
N THR A 342 16.20 -6.86 11.76
CA THR A 342 17.26 -7.40 12.63
C THR A 342 18.57 -6.61 12.59
N ARG A 343 18.72 -5.59 11.72
CA ARG A 343 19.88 -4.69 11.72
C ARG A 343 19.46 -3.23 11.60
N VAL A 344 19.02 -2.64 12.70
CA VAL A 344 18.99 -1.18 12.84
C VAL A 344 20.43 -0.73 13.15
N SER A 345 21.05 0.03 12.24
CA SER A 345 22.31 0.70 12.56
C SER A 345 22.02 1.89 13.48
N SER A 346 22.85 2.06 14.51
CA SER A 346 22.74 3.10 15.55
C SER A 346 22.69 4.53 15.01
N GLU A 347 23.21 4.77 13.80
CA GLU A 347 23.20 6.08 13.14
C GLU A 347 21.80 6.51 12.65
N SER A 348 20.94 5.57 12.28
CA SER A 348 19.58 5.88 11.80
C SER A 348 18.66 6.41 12.90
N THR A 349 18.92 5.99 14.15
CA THR A 349 18.12 6.36 15.32
C THR A 349 18.34 7.81 15.76
N ALA A 350 19.57 8.33 15.61
CA ALA A 350 19.93 9.69 16.03
C ALA A 350 19.42 10.79 15.09
N MET A 351 19.34 10.52 13.78
CA MET A 351 18.76 11.46 12.82
C MET A 351 17.22 11.50 12.93
N GLN A 352 16.60 10.38 13.29
CA GLN A 352 15.15 10.27 13.46
C GLN A 352 14.65 11.01 14.69
N SER A 353 15.39 11.00 15.81
CA SER A 353 15.01 11.74 17.01
C SER A 353 14.96 13.26 16.78
N GLY A 354 15.92 13.83 16.04
CA GLY A 354 15.95 15.28 15.77
C GLY A 354 14.77 15.79 14.92
N VAL A 355 14.39 15.03 13.88
CA VAL A 355 13.23 15.38 13.03
C VAL A 355 11.91 15.20 13.81
N GLN A 356 11.83 14.17 14.65
CA GLN A 356 10.69 13.92 15.51
C GLN A 356 10.51 15.08 16.51
N ASP A 357 11.59 15.55 17.14
CA ASP A 357 11.58 16.68 18.08
C ASP A 357 11.15 17.99 17.40
N GLU A 358 11.62 18.28 16.19
CA GLU A 358 11.29 19.52 15.49
C GLU A 358 9.83 19.55 15.03
N LEU A 359 9.30 18.42 14.55
CA LEU A 359 7.89 18.29 14.19
C LEU A 359 6.99 18.28 15.43
N GLN A 360 7.43 17.69 16.55
CA GLN A 360 6.75 17.83 17.84
C GLN A 360 6.72 19.29 18.32
N ARG A 361 7.78 20.08 18.12
CA ARG A 361 7.74 21.53 18.43
C ARG A 361 6.78 22.29 17.50
N ARG A 362 6.80 21.99 16.20
CA ARG A 362 5.94 22.65 15.20
C ARG A 362 4.45 22.31 15.34
N PHE A 363 4.10 21.11 15.83
CA PHE A 363 2.70 20.68 15.97
C PHE A 363 2.21 20.58 17.42
N GLY A 364 3.11 20.66 18.39
CA GLY A 364 2.79 20.71 19.82
C GLY A 364 2.85 22.11 20.44
N GLY A 365 3.47 23.09 19.75
CA GLY A 365 3.58 24.49 20.19
C GLY A 365 2.48 25.40 19.61
N ARG A 366 2.08 26.43 20.37
CA ARG A 366 1.15 27.49 19.93
C ARG A 366 1.61 28.15 18.62
N PRO A 367 0.68 28.68 17.80
CA PRO A 367 0.98 29.08 16.44
C PRO A 367 1.89 30.31 16.41
N GLU A 368 3.15 30.13 16.03
CA GLU A 368 3.97 31.22 15.51
C GLU A 368 4.10 31.08 13.99
N THR A 369 3.68 32.15 13.33
CA THR A 369 3.71 32.40 11.91
C THR A 369 5.13 32.29 11.34
N ILE A 370 5.33 31.43 10.34
CA ILE A 370 6.55 31.42 9.53
C ILE A 370 6.20 31.94 8.14
N GLY A 371 6.69 33.14 7.83
CA GLY A 371 6.70 33.74 6.51
C GLY A 371 7.74 33.08 5.61
N TYR A 372 7.36 32.87 4.35
CA TYR A 372 8.23 32.34 3.31
C TYR A 372 9.01 33.48 2.64
N ARG A 373 10.34 33.30 2.52
CA ARG A 373 11.15 33.89 1.44
C ARG A 373 11.61 32.78 0.52
#